data_AF-A0A024GZY3-F1
#
_entry.id   AF-A0A024GZY3-F1
#
_cell.length_a   1.000
_cell.length_b   1.000
_cell.length_c   1.000
_cell.angle_alpha   90.00
_cell.angle_beta   90.00
_cell.angle_gamma   90.00
#
_symmetry.space_group_name_H-M   'P 1'
#
loop_
_entity.id
_entity.type
_entity.pdbx_description
1 polymer ?
#
loop_
_entity_poly.entity_id
_entity_poly.type
_entity_poly.pdbx_seq_one_letter_code
_entity_poly.pdbx_strand_id
1 'polypeptide(L)'
;MVFYIQSAAGKTARMFEKSVWLGYVWLAIFAGFAILNAFTNSDFSGVSALMLFTSSLGFSVFLWDKNRNRHCFGLAATAVFLVPLLGAILLSHPGASGGWTPVAFAGSYIGGIMLFAGFYWMRKKAFPQFALWLGSISYALYLVHVSVFEWVNHFGPAHIWMVAPATAVALLAAWLLHRYLEVPCVRFGRHLSQRAQYGQGSIRVPI
;
A
#
# COMPACT_ATOMS: atom_id res chain seq x y z
N MET A 1 -0.08 -8.12 6.07
CA MET A 1 -0.63 -9.02 7.11
C MET A 1 -0.46 -8.46 8.52
N VAL A 2 0.74 -8.04 8.95
CA VAL A 2 1.00 -7.51 10.31
C VAL A 2 0.07 -6.35 10.72
N PHE A 3 -0.15 -5.35 9.87
CA PHE A 3 -1.08 -4.24 10.17
C PHE A 3 -2.56 -4.67 10.28
N TYR A 4 -2.98 -5.67 9.50
CA TYR A 4 -4.34 -6.20 9.58
C TYR A 4 -4.56 -6.99 10.88
N ILE A 5 -3.56 -7.75 11.31
CA ILE A 5 -3.58 -8.42 12.63
C ILE A 5 -3.60 -7.37 13.75
N GLN A 6 -2.82 -6.30 13.62
CA GLN A 6 -2.76 -5.20 14.58
C GLN A 6 -4.09 -4.43 14.67
N SER A 7 -4.72 -4.12 13.54
CA SER A 7 -6.02 -3.42 13.50
C SER A 7 -7.19 -4.31 13.91
N ALA A 8 -7.14 -5.61 13.59
CA ALA A 8 -8.09 -6.60 14.11
C ALA A 8 -7.97 -6.76 15.63
N ALA A 9 -6.75 -6.89 16.16
CA ALA A 9 -6.49 -6.94 17.60
C ALA A 9 -6.94 -5.64 18.31
N GLY A 10 -6.70 -4.48 17.70
CA GLY A 10 -7.17 -3.19 18.22
C GLY A 10 -8.69 -3.05 18.23
N LYS A 11 -9.39 -3.67 17.26
CA LYS A 11 -10.86 -3.73 17.20
C LYS A 11 -11.44 -4.60 18.33
N THR A 12 -10.79 -5.72 18.63
CA THR A 12 -11.19 -6.61 19.74
C THR A 12 -10.92 -5.97 21.12
N ALA A 13 -9.91 -5.11 21.23
CA ALA A 13 -9.50 -4.48 22.48
C ALA A 13 -10.18 -3.13 22.81
N ARG A 14 -11.16 -2.64 22.02
CA ARG A 14 -11.76 -1.29 22.15
C ARG A 14 -10.74 -0.11 22.14
N MET A 15 -9.53 -0.34 21.63
CA MET A 15 -8.42 0.65 21.62
C MET A 15 -8.22 1.30 20.24
N PHE A 16 -9.31 1.54 19.51
CA PHE A 16 -9.30 2.00 18.11
C PHE A 16 -8.49 3.30 17.90
N GLU A 17 -8.52 4.21 18.87
CA GLU A 17 -7.80 5.50 18.83
C GLU A 17 -6.30 5.36 19.09
N LYS A 18 -5.88 4.32 19.84
CA LYS A 18 -4.46 4.05 20.11
C LYS A 18 -3.74 3.40 18.92
N SER A 19 -4.47 2.94 17.89
CA SER A 19 -3.86 2.41 16.68
C SER A 19 -3.10 3.49 15.88
N VAL A 20 -3.46 4.77 16.05
CA VAL A 20 -2.75 5.89 15.41
C VAL A 20 -1.36 6.11 16.04
N TRP A 21 -1.24 5.86 17.35
CA TRP A 21 0.03 5.95 18.08
C TRP A 21 1.04 4.87 17.66
N LEU A 22 0.55 3.72 17.18
CA LEU A 22 1.41 2.69 16.60
C LEU A 22 2.13 3.20 15.34
N GLY A 23 1.58 4.18 14.63
CA GLY A 23 2.29 4.88 13.56
C GLY A 23 3.60 5.51 14.03
N TYR A 24 3.59 6.23 15.16
CA TYR A 24 4.81 6.82 15.72
C TYR A 24 5.84 5.77 16.15
N VAL A 25 5.38 4.60 16.63
CA VAL A 25 6.27 3.47 16.94
C VAL A 25 6.97 2.98 15.67
N TRP A 26 6.24 2.79 14.58
CA TRP A 26 6.82 2.39 13.29
C TRP A 26 7.77 3.45 12.73
N LEU A 27 7.45 4.74 12.92
CA LEU A 27 8.35 5.83 12.55
C LEU A 27 9.64 5.83 13.38
N ALA A 28 9.56 5.52 14.69
CA ALA A 28 10.73 5.39 15.55
C ALA A 28 11.60 4.20 15.14
N ILE A 29 11.00 3.07 14.75
CA ILE A 29 11.72 1.91 14.21
C ILE A 29 12.43 2.29 12.90
N PHE A 30 11.75 3.01 12.00
CA PHE A 30 12.35 3.52 10.76
C PHE A 30 13.53 4.46 11.04
N ALA A 31 13.38 5.38 12.00
CA ALA A 31 14.46 6.25 12.45
C ALA A 31 15.64 5.45 13.04
N GLY A 32 15.34 4.41 13.83
CA GLY A 32 16.33 3.48 14.36
C GLY A 32 17.14 2.81 13.25
N PHE A 33 16.51 2.33 12.18
CA PHE A 33 17.24 1.77 11.03
C PHE A 33 18.07 2.82 10.29
N ALA A 34 17.56 4.03 10.09
CA ALA A 34 18.33 5.12 9.47
C ALA A 34 19.60 5.44 10.29
N ILE A 35 19.47 5.53 11.61
CA ILE A 35 20.58 5.78 12.52
C ILE A 35 21.54 4.60 12.54
N LEU A 36 21.04 3.36 12.66
CA LEU A 36 21.88 2.17 12.68
C LEU A 36 22.68 2.01 11.39
N ASN A 37 22.11 2.29 10.21
CA ASN A 37 22.85 2.27 8.94
C ASN A 37 23.89 3.41 8.84
N ALA A 38 23.65 4.53 9.53
CA ALA A 38 24.64 5.62 9.59
C ALA A 38 25.85 5.25 10.47
N PHE A 39 25.65 4.46 11.53
CA PHE A 39 26.71 4.06 12.48
C PHE A 39 27.31 2.68 12.19
N THR A 40 26.56 1.79 11.57
CA THR A 40 26.94 0.41 11.25
C THR A 40 26.90 0.30 9.73
N ASN A 41 27.97 -0.22 9.10
CA ASN A 41 27.99 -0.50 7.66
C ASN A 41 27.07 -1.69 7.28
N SER A 42 25.81 -1.63 7.70
CA SER A 42 24.79 -2.65 7.49
C SER A 42 23.67 -2.08 6.63
N ASP A 43 23.15 -2.91 5.73
CA ASP A 43 22.09 -2.53 4.78
C ASP A 43 20.71 -2.95 5.31
N PHE A 44 20.25 -2.34 6.40
CA PHE A 44 18.88 -2.61 6.87
C PHE A 44 17.85 -1.90 5.99
N SER A 45 16.93 -2.68 5.42
CA SER A 45 15.78 -2.14 4.67
C SER A 45 14.70 -1.63 5.62
N GLY A 46 14.64 -0.30 5.80
CA GLY A 46 13.60 0.37 6.59
C GLY A 46 12.21 0.42 5.92
N VAL A 47 12.06 -0.15 4.72
CA VAL A 47 10.86 -0.01 3.88
C VAL A 47 9.61 -0.61 4.56
N SER A 48 9.74 -1.72 5.27
CA SER A 48 8.62 -2.36 5.95
C SER A 48 8.04 -1.48 7.07
N ALA A 49 8.89 -0.88 7.90
CA ALA A 49 8.50 0.07 8.93
C ALA A 49 7.84 1.31 8.32
N LEU A 50 8.38 1.82 7.22
CA LEU A 50 7.80 2.94 6.49
C LEU A 50 6.41 2.61 5.92
N MET A 51 6.22 1.44 5.32
CA MET A 51 4.92 1.00 4.79
C MET A 51 3.86 0.86 5.89
N LEU A 52 4.26 0.48 7.10
CA LEU A 52 3.36 0.39 8.25
C LEU A 52 3.03 1.79 8.80
N PHE A 53 3.99 2.71 8.81
CA PHE A 53 3.76 4.12 9.13
C PHE A 53 2.79 4.79 8.13
N THR A 54 2.99 4.61 6.82
CA THR A 54 2.10 5.19 5.79
C THR A 54 0.69 4.61 5.88
N SER A 55 0.55 3.32 6.21
CA SER A 55 -0.75 2.71 6.49
C SER A 55 -1.46 3.37 7.68
N SER A 56 -0.71 3.67 8.76
CA SER A 56 -1.23 4.40 9.91
C SER A 56 -1.65 5.84 9.56
N LEU A 57 -0.90 6.52 8.69
CA LEU A 57 -1.27 7.83 8.17
C LEU A 57 -2.60 7.77 7.42
N GLY A 58 -2.78 6.81 6.50
CA GLY A 58 -4.05 6.61 5.78
C GLY A 58 -5.22 6.33 6.73
N PHE A 59 -4.99 5.55 7.79
CA PHE A 59 -6.00 5.28 8.81
C PHE A 59 -6.37 6.53 9.62
N SER A 60 -5.40 7.40 9.93
CA SER A 60 -5.66 8.67 10.62
C SER A 60 -6.54 9.62 9.80
N VAL A 61 -6.36 9.63 8.48
CA VAL A 61 -7.19 10.38 7.52
C VAL A 61 -8.63 9.84 7.54
N PHE A 62 -8.80 8.52 7.55
CA PHE A 62 -10.13 7.88 7.69
C PHE A 62 -10.82 8.25 9.02
N LEU A 63 -10.08 8.28 10.13
CA LEU A 63 -10.62 8.69 11.44
C LEU A 63 -10.98 10.18 11.48
N TRP A 64 -10.25 11.02 10.73
CA TRP A 64 -10.59 12.44 10.61
C TRP A 64 -11.95 12.62 9.92
N ASP A 65 -12.25 11.86 8.87
CA ASP A 65 -13.57 11.90 8.22
C ASP A 65 -14.71 11.47 9.15
N LYS A 66 -14.47 10.43 9.96
CA LYS A 66 -15.52 9.82 10.79
C LYS A 66 -15.76 10.58 12.10
N ASN A 67 -14.68 10.96 12.79
CA ASN A 67 -14.72 11.52 14.15
C ASN A 67 -14.14 12.94 14.24
N ARG A 68 -13.75 13.59 13.13
CA ARG A 68 -13.11 14.92 13.11
C ARG A 68 -11.84 15.03 13.96
N ASN A 69 -11.17 13.90 14.19
CA ASN A 69 -10.00 13.84 15.06
C ASN A 69 -8.78 14.55 14.44
N ARG A 70 -8.11 15.44 15.19
CA ARG A 70 -7.04 16.33 14.71
C ARG A 70 -5.66 15.67 14.62
N HIS A 71 -5.49 14.44 15.12
CA HIS A 71 -4.20 13.73 15.09
C HIS A 71 -3.65 13.46 13.66
N CYS A 72 -4.49 13.54 12.64
CA CYS A 72 -4.08 13.42 11.23
C CYS A 72 -3.03 14.47 10.83
N PHE A 73 -3.13 15.71 11.35
CA PHE A 73 -2.19 16.79 10.98
C PHE A 73 -0.79 16.53 11.52
N GLY A 74 -0.67 16.01 12.74
CA GLY A 74 0.62 15.67 13.34
C GLY A 74 1.35 14.57 12.57
N LEU A 75 0.63 13.50 12.20
CA LEU A 75 1.20 12.42 11.40
C LEU A 75 1.56 12.88 9.98
N ALA A 76 0.71 13.68 9.34
CA ALA A 76 0.99 14.24 8.02
C ALA A 76 2.24 15.13 8.03
N ALA A 77 2.39 15.99 9.04
CA ALA A 77 3.60 16.81 9.20
C ALA A 77 4.85 15.93 9.36
N THR A 78 4.80 14.90 10.21
CA THR A 78 5.94 13.97 10.34
C THR A 78 6.22 13.19 9.07
N ALA A 79 5.21 12.85 8.29
CA ALA A 79 5.39 12.19 7.00
C ALA A 79 6.06 13.11 5.98
N VAL A 80 5.70 14.39 5.92
CA VAL A 80 6.26 15.34 4.94
C VAL A 80 7.69 15.75 5.29
N PHE A 81 8.01 15.92 6.58
CA PHE A 81 9.32 16.44 7.00
C PHE A 81 10.28 15.37 7.51
N LEU A 82 9.82 14.49 8.41
CA LEU A 82 10.69 13.53 9.09
C LEU A 82 11.08 12.36 8.19
N VAL A 83 10.15 11.87 7.37
CA VAL A 83 10.42 10.70 6.50
C VAL A 83 11.45 11.02 5.42
N PRO A 84 11.39 12.15 4.67
CA PRO A 84 12.44 12.48 3.71
C PRO A 84 13.80 12.70 4.37
N LEU A 85 13.83 13.31 5.55
CA LEU A 85 15.06 13.52 6.32
C LEU A 85 15.69 12.18 6.73
N LEU A 86 14.90 11.29 7.33
CA LEU A 86 15.35 9.96 7.75
C LEU A 86 15.71 9.09 6.54
N GLY A 87 14.97 9.19 5.45
CA GLY A 87 15.27 8.51 4.19
C GLY A 87 16.59 8.99 3.58
N ALA A 88 16.90 10.28 3.69
CA ALA A 88 18.20 10.79 3.27
C ALA A 88 19.33 10.19 4.09
N ILE A 89 19.20 10.15 5.42
CA ILE A 89 20.19 9.51 6.31
C ILE A 89 20.34 8.02 5.98
N LEU A 90 19.22 7.31 5.77
CA LEU A 90 19.18 5.90 5.41
C LEU A 90 19.84 5.59 4.06
N LEU A 91 19.84 6.53 3.11
CA LEU A 91 20.36 6.33 1.75
C LEU A 91 21.73 7.00 1.51
N SER A 92 22.23 7.77 2.48
CA SER A 92 23.54 8.44 2.40
C SER A 92 24.72 7.51 2.71
N HIS A 93 24.50 6.25 3.11
CA HIS A 93 25.61 5.34 3.38
C HIS A 93 26.22 4.77 2.08
N PRO A 94 27.56 4.62 2.00
CA PRO A 94 28.25 4.14 0.80
C PRO A 94 27.90 2.70 0.37
N GLY A 95 27.26 1.94 1.26
CA GLY A 95 26.85 0.54 1.03
C GLY A 95 25.46 0.38 0.40
N ALA A 96 24.68 1.44 0.20
CA ALA A 96 23.26 1.35 -0.15
C ALA A 96 23.03 0.60 -1.46
N SER A 97 22.71 -0.69 -1.34
CA SER A 97 22.61 -1.68 -2.43
C SER A 97 21.46 -1.44 -3.43
N GLY A 98 20.70 -0.35 -3.30
CA GLY A 98 19.47 -0.12 -4.06
C GLY A 98 19.58 0.83 -5.27
N GLY A 99 20.70 1.55 -5.46
CA GLY A 99 20.82 2.55 -6.54
C GLY A 99 19.87 3.77 -6.43
N TRP A 100 19.10 3.86 -5.34
CA TRP A 100 18.20 4.97 -5.05
C TRP A 100 18.96 6.14 -4.45
N THR A 101 18.79 7.33 -5.02
CA THR A 101 19.31 8.55 -4.41
C THR A 101 18.35 9.08 -3.34
N PRO A 102 18.84 9.77 -2.29
CA PRO A 102 17.99 10.46 -1.31
C PRO A 102 16.91 11.33 -1.95
N VAL A 103 17.26 12.01 -3.06
CA VAL A 103 16.35 12.89 -3.80
C VAL A 103 15.28 12.10 -4.54
N ALA A 104 15.63 11.00 -5.21
CA ALA A 104 14.66 10.15 -5.90
C ALA A 104 13.68 9.49 -4.92
N PHE A 105 14.18 9.05 -3.76
CA PHE A 105 13.34 8.52 -2.69
C PHE A 105 12.38 9.57 -2.14
N ALA A 106 12.89 10.75 -1.74
CA ALA A 106 12.05 11.84 -1.23
C ALA A 106 11.00 12.28 -2.26
N GLY A 107 11.40 12.44 -3.53
CA GLY A 107 10.53 12.83 -4.62
C GLY A 107 9.40 11.82 -4.86
N SER A 108 9.71 10.52 -4.92
CA SER A 108 8.70 9.47 -5.09
C SER A 108 7.75 9.36 -3.88
N TYR A 109 8.27 9.47 -2.66
CA TYR A 109 7.47 9.41 -1.45
C TYR A 109 6.50 10.60 -1.33
N ILE A 110 7.01 11.83 -1.51
CA ILE A 110 6.19 13.04 -1.51
C ILE A 110 5.19 13.01 -2.67
N GLY A 111 5.63 12.58 -3.86
CA GLY A 111 4.75 12.39 -5.01
C GLY A 111 3.59 11.42 -4.71
N GLY A 112 3.86 10.33 -3.99
CA GLY A 112 2.85 9.39 -3.51
C GLY A 112 1.84 10.03 -2.56
N ILE A 113 2.31 10.83 -1.58
CA ILE A 113 1.44 11.58 -0.65
C ILE A 113 0.58 12.59 -1.42
N MET A 114 1.16 13.34 -2.35
CA MET A 114 0.44 14.32 -3.17
C MET A 114 -0.62 13.66 -4.04
N LEU A 115 -0.30 12.54 -4.67
CA LEU A 115 -1.23 11.77 -5.49
C LEU A 115 -2.37 11.19 -4.64
N PHE A 116 -2.06 10.66 -3.45
CA PHE A 116 -3.08 10.24 -2.49
C PHE A 116 -3.99 11.42 -2.07
N ALA A 117 -3.42 12.56 -1.70
CA ALA A 117 -4.18 13.76 -1.32
C ALA A 117 -5.07 14.26 -2.47
N GLY A 118 -4.55 14.25 -3.70
CA GLY A 118 -5.30 14.60 -4.91
C GLY A 118 -6.50 13.69 -5.14
N PHE A 119 -6.30 12.37 -5.12
CA PHE A 119 -7.41 11.41 -5.26
C PHE A 119 -8.39 11.48 -4.09
N TYR A 120 -7.90 11.67 -2.87
CA TYR A 120 -8.72 11.84 -1.69
C TYR A 120 -9.61 13.08 -1.78
N TRP A 121 -9.10 14.20 -2.31
CA TRP A 121 -9.91 15.39 -2.57
C TRP A 121 -10.96 15.14 -3.66
N MET A 122 -10.59 14.40 -4.70
CA MET A 122 -11.50 14.04 -5.80
C MET A 122 -12.52 12.94 -5.43
N ARG A 123 -12.45 12.34 -4.24
CA ARG A 123 -13.28 11.19 -3.84
C ARG A 123 -14.80 11.42 -3.95
N LYS A 124 -15.26 12.67 -3.84
CA LYS A 124 -16.68 13.04 -3.91
C LYS A 124 -17.15 13.28 -5.34
N LYS A 125 -16.23 13.31 -6.32
CA LYS A 125 -16.53 13.47 -7.74
C LYS A 125 -16.74 12.10 -8.38
N ALA A 126 -17.56 12.06 -9.42
CA ALA A 126 -17.71 10.86 -10.24
C ALA A 126 -16.38 10.55 -10.93
N PHE A 127 -15.82 9.37 -10.66
CA PHE A 127 -14.64 8.88 -11.36
C PHE A 127 -15.05 8.28 -12.72
N PRO A 128 -14.23 8.45 -13.77
CA PRO A 128 -14.51 7.85 -15.06
C PRO A 128 -14.55 6.32 -14.94
N GLN A 129 -15.51 5.69 -15.62
CA GLN A 129 -15.72 4.24 -15.56
C GLN A 129 -14.46 3.46 -15.96
N PHE A 130 -13.67 4.00 -16.89
CA PHE A 130 -12.41 3.40 -17.32
C PHE A 130 -11.38 3.29 -16.17
N ALA A 131 -11.25 4.32 -15.33
CA ALA A 131 -10.32 4.29 -14.19
C ALA A 131 -10.76 3.26 -13.12
N LEU A 132 -12.07 3.15 -12.89
CA LEU A 132 -12.64 2.15 -12.01
C LEU A 132 -12.43 0.73 -12.55
N TRP A 133 -12.61 0.54 -13.86
CA TRP A 133 -12.34 -0.72 -14.54
C TRP A 133 -10.86 -1.11 -14.44
N LEU A 134 -9.95 -0.17 -14.72
CA LEU A 134 -8.52 -0.42 -14.62
C LEU A 134 -8.11 -0.77 -13.17
N GLY A 135 -8.69 -0.08 -12.19
CA GLY A 135 -8.53 -0.41 -10.78
C GLY A 135 -9.02 -1.82 -10.44
N SER A 136 -10.14 -2.27 -11.03
CA SER A 136 -10.69 -3.61 -10.78
C SER A 136 -9.79 -4.74 -11.28
N ILE A 137 -9.07 -4.56 -12.39
CA ILE A 137 -8.15 -5.58 -12.94
C ILE A 137 -6.70 -5.42 -12.44
N SER A 138 -6.41 -4.37 -11.67
CA SER A 138 -5.04 -4.00 -11.28
C SER A 138 -4.28 -5.11 -10.55
N TYR A 139 -4.97 -5.87 -9.70
CA TYR A 139 -4.38 -6.99 -8.97
C TYR A 139 -3.98 -8.13 -9.92
N ALA A 140 -4.88 -8.54 -10.81
CA ALA A 140 -4.59 -9.56 -11.82
C ALA A 140 -3.45 -9.10 -12.75
N LEU A 141 -3.43 -7.81 -13.13
CA LEU A 141 -2.36 -7.22 -13.94
C LEU A 141 -1.02 -7.27 -13.23
N TYR A 142 -0.98 -6.95 -11.93
CA TYR A 142 0.23 -7.04 -11.12
C TYR A 142 0.79 -8.47 -11.08
N LEU A 143 -0.05 -9.50 -11.04
CA LEU A 143 0.43 -10.89 -11.04
C LEU A 143 0.99 -11.32 -12.39
N VAL A 144 0.43 -10.82 -13.49
CA VAL A 144 0.63 -11.40 -14.83
C VAL A 144 1.59 -10.60 -15.69
N HIS A 145 1.76 -9.31 -15.44
CA HIS A 145 2.63 -8.47 -16.28
C HIS A 145 4.07 -8.97 -16.33
N VAL A 146 4.63 -9.49 -15.23
CA VAL A 146 5.99 -10.06 -15.20
C VAL A 146 6.09 -11.27 -16.13
N SER A 147 5.17 -12.23 -15.98
CA SER A 147 5.14 -13.43 -16.83
C SER A 147 4.92 -13.10 -18.31
N VAL A 148 4.10 -12.09 -18.61
CA VAL A 148 3.89 -11.64 -19.99
C VAL A 148 5.15 -10.97 -20.55
N PHE A 149 5.83 -10.12 -19.77
CA PHE A 149 7.06 -9.47 -20.22
C PHE A 149 8.21 -10.46 -20.41
N GLU A 150 8.36 -11.44 -19.52
CA GLU A 150 9.31 -12.54 -19.69
C GLU A 150 9.01 -13.36 -20.94
N TRP A 151 7.73 -13.67 -21.17
CA TRP A 151 7.30 -14.41 -22.37
C TRP A 151 7.56 -13.63 -23.66
N VAL A 152 7.26 -12.32 -23.69
CA VAL A 152 7.53 -11.46 -24.86
C VAL A 152 9.03 -11.35 -25.14
N ASN A 153 9.86 -11.22 -24.10
CA ASN A 153 11.32 -11.19 -24.24
C ASN A 153 11.92 -12.47 -24.84
N HIS A 154 11.20 -13.60 -24.76
CA HIS A 154 11.65 -14.84 -25.39
C HIS A 154 11.61 -14.80 -26.92
N PHE A 155 10.77 -13.93 -27.51
CA PHE A 155 10.60 -13.83 -28.98
C PHE A 155 11.57 -12.84 -29.64
N GLY A 156 12.41 -12.15 -28.87
CA GLY A 156 13.41 -11.24 -29.41
C GLY A 156 13.79 -10.12 -28.44
N PRO A 157 14.82 -9.33 -28.79
CA PRO A 157 15.26 -8.22 -27.96
C PRO A 157 14.14 -7.19 -27.76
N ALA A 158 14.01 -6.70 -26.53
CA ALA A 158 13.01 -5.72 -26.15
C ALA A 158 13.20 -4.41 -26.92
N HIS A 159 12.37 -4.17 -27.93
CA HIS A 159 12.29 -2.89 -28.62
C HIS A 159 11.17 -2.03 -28.04
N ILE A 160 11.33 -0.71 -28.07
CA ILE A 160 10.33 0.23 -27.54
C ILE A 160 8.95 0.07 -28.20
N TRP A 161 8.91 -0.35 -29.47
CA TRP A 161 7.68 -0.67 -30.20
C TRP A 161 6.93 -1.87 -29.63
N MET A 162 7.59 -2.75 -28.89
CA MET A 162 6.98 -3.91 -28.23
C MET A 162 6.29 -3.56 -26.92
N VAL A 163 6.52 -2.37 -26.35
CA VAL A 163 5.91 -1.94 -25.08
C VAL A 163 4.39 -1.87 -25.18
N ALA A 164 3.88 -1.24 -26.23
CA ALA A 164 2.44 -1.12 -26.47
C ALA A 164 1.74 -2.49 -26.63
N PRO A 165 2.19 -3.39 -27.53
CA PRO A 165 1.56 -4.71 -27.67
C PRO A 165 1.76 -5.59 -26.44
N ALA A 166 2.92 -5.57 -25.78
CA ALA A 166 3.14 -6.34 -24.55
C ALA A 166 2.19 -5.86 -23.42
N THR A 167 2.00 -4.55 -23.30
CA THR A 167 1.05 -3.97 -22.34
C THR A 167 -0.39 -4.36 -22.68
N ALA A 168 -0.76 -4.35 -23.96
CA ALA A 168 -2.08 -4.78 -24.41
C ALA A 168 -2.34 -6.27 -24.09
N VAL A 169 -1.35 -7.14 -24.33
CA VAL A 169 -1.42 -8.57 -23.96
C VAL A 169 -1.54 -8.74 -22.45
N ALA A 170 -0.75 -8.00 -21.67
CA ALA A 170 -0.83 -8.03 -20.21
C ALA A 170 -2.20 -7.59 -19.69
N LEU A 171 -2.77 -6.51 -20.24
CA LEU A 171 -4.11 -6.03 -19.90
C LEU A 171 -5.20 -7.05 -20.27
N LEU A 172 -5.10 -7.67 -21.44
CA LEU A 172 -6.04 -8.69 -21.87
C LEU A 172 -5.99 -9.92 -20.97
N ALA A 173 -4.79 -10.44 -20.68
CA ALA A 173 -4.59 -11.57 -19.78
C ALA A 173 -5.10 -11.25 -18.36
N ALA A 174 -4.80 -10.07 -17.84
CA ALA A 174 -5.31 -9.58 -16.56
C ALA A 174 -6.84 -9.53 -16.53
N TRP A 175 -7.46 -9.00 -17.58
CA TRP A 175 -8.92 -8.93 -17.68
C TRP A 175 -9.57 -10.32 -17.72
N LEU A 176 -8.99 -11.26 -18.47
CA LEU A 176 -9.46 -12.65 -18.52
C LEU A 176 -9.37 -13.31 -17.13
N LEU A 177 -8.23 -13.20 -16.46
CA LEU A 177 -8.04 -13.75 -15.12
C LEU A 177 -8.98 -13.13 -14.09
N HIS A 178 -9.14 -11.81 -14.14
CA HIS A 178 -10.09 -11.11 -13.28
C HIS A 178 -11.51 -11.61 -13.49
N ARG A 179 -11.95 -11.69 -14.76
CA ARG A 179 -13.33 -12.06 -15.10
C ARG A 179 -13.64 -13.53 -14.82
N TYR A 180 -12.72 -14.43 -15.13
CA TYR A 180 -12.97 -15.89 -15.12
C TYR A 180 -12.44 -16.62 -13.89
N LEU A 181 -11.50 -16.06 -13.13
CA LEU A 181 -11.00 -16.66 -11.89
C LEU A 181 -11.35 -15.80 -10.68
N GLU A 182 -10.94 -14.54 -10.67
CA GLU A 182 -11.06 -13.71 -9.46
C GLU A 182 -12.51 -13.47 -9.07
N VAL A 183 -13.35 -12.98 -9.99
CA VAL A 183 -14.77 -12.71 -9.73
C VAL A 183 -15.53 -13.96 -9.26
N PRO A 184 -15.45 -15.13 -9.92
CA PRO A 184 -16.16 -16.32 -9.45
C PRO A 184 -15.62 -16.84 -8.11
N CYS A 185 -14.30 -16.85 -7.88
CA CYS A 185 -13.73 -17.27 -6.61
C CYS A 185 -14.16 -16.36 -5.45
N VAL A 186 -14.18 -15.04 -5.65
CA VAL A 186 -14.66 -14.08 -4.66
C VAL A 186 -16.15 -14.29 -4.36
N ARG A 187 -16.98 -14.51 -5.39
CA ARG A 187 -18.41 -14.81 -5.21
C ARG A 187 -18.59 -16.11 -4.40
N PHE A 188 -17.87 -17.17 -4.76
CA PHE A 188 -17.91 -18.43 -4.06
C PHE A 188 -17.51 -18.30 -2.58
N GLY A 189 -16.41 -17.59 -2.30
CA GLY A 189 -15.99 -17.29 -0.92
C GLY A 189 -17.03 -16.49 -0.13
N ARG A 190 -17.68 -15.50 -0.75
CA ARG A 190 -18.77 -14.74 -0.09
C ARG A 190 -19.95 -15.63 0.28
N HIS A 191 -20.34 -16.57 -0.58
CA HIS A 191 -21.41 -17.53 -0.29
C HIS A 191 -21.06 -18.46 0.87
N LEU A 192 -19.83 -18.96 0.94
CA LEU A 192 -19.37 -19.80 2.05
C LEU A 192 -19.34 -19.04 3.39
N SER A 193 -18.81 -17.81 3.39
CA SER A 193 -18.75 -16.99 4.59
C SER A 193 -20.14 -16.61 5.12
N GLN A 194 -21.10 -16.31 4.23
CA GLN A 194 -22.48 -16.06 4.63
C GLN A 194 -23.12 -17.29 5.26
N ARG A 195 -22.89 -18.49 4.72
CA ARG A 195 -23.39 -19.74 5.31
C ARG A 195 -22.75 -20.06 6.65
N ALA A 196 -21.46 -19.79 6.83
CA ALA A 196 -20.78 -19.96 8.12
C ALA A 196 -21.34 -19.00 9.20
N GLN A 197 -21.68 -17.77 8.83
CA GLN A 197 -22.30 -16.80 9.74
C GLN A 197 -23.74 -17.17 10.12
N TYR A 198 -24.50 -17.81 9.23
CA TYR A 198 -25.84 -18.33 9.53
C TYR A 198 -25.83 -19.66 10.29
N GLY A 199 -24.78 -20.49 10.14
CA GLY A 199 -24.59 -21.73 10.88
C GLY A 199 -24.12 -21.53 12.33
N GLN A 200 -23.50 -20.39 12.64
CA GLN A 200 -23.25 -19.95 14.02
C GLN A 200 -24.46 -19.16 14.53
N GLY A 201 -25.45 -19.86 15.07
CA GLY A 201 -26.59 -19.27 15.75
C GLY A 201 -26.18 -18.21 16.78
N SER A 202 -26.79 -17.03 16.67
CA SER A 202 -27.05 -16.07 17.74
C SER A 202 -25.97 -15.85 18.82
N ILE A 203 -24.81 -15.32 18.47
CA ILE A 203 -24.11 -14.45 19.43
C ILE A 203 -24.48 -13.01 19.08
N ARG A 204 -25.60 -12.56 19.65
CA ARG A 204 -25.91 -11.14 19.77
C ARG A 204 -24.78 -10.52 20.59
N VAL A 205 -23.86 -9.84 19.93
CA VAL A 205 -23.01 -8.87 20.61
C VAL A 205 -23.91 -7.65 20.87
N PRO A 206 -24.24 -7.33 22.13
CA PRO A 206 -25.06 -6.17 22.41
C PRO A 206 -24.33 -4.90 21.91
N ILE A 207 -25.13 -4.08 21.24
CA ILE A 207 -24.82 -2.79 20.60
C ILE A 207 -24.22 -1.81 21.59
#